data_AF-A0AAV7FQG3-F1
#
_entry.id   AF-A0AAV7FQG3-F1
#
_cell.length_a   1.000
_cell.length_b   1.000
_cell.length_c   1.000
_cell.angle_alpha   90.00
_cell.angle_beta   90.00
_cell.angle_gamma   90.00
#
_symmetry.space_group_name_H-M   'P 1'
#
loop_
_entity.id
_entity.type
_entity.pdbx_description
1 polymer ?
#
loop_
_entity_poly.entity_id
_entity_poly.type
_entity_poly.pdbx_seq_one_letter_code
_entity_poly.pdbx_strand_id
1 'polypeptide(L)'
;MNNRYFHISFNDGYSLLGICFTLRSNVFMSCNSFSVNNATLNRFFALHFVLPFVLAALALMHLIALHDTAGSGNPLGVSGNYDRLPFAPYFIFKDLITIFLFVLVLSIFVFFMPNVLGDSENYVMANPMQTPPAIVPE
;
A
#
# COMPACT_ATOMS: atom_id res chain seq x y z
N MET A 1 -42.13 18.58 8.85
CA MET A 1 -42.14 17.42 9.76
C MET A 1 -41.56 16.26 8.96
N ASN A 2 -40.36 15.69 9.16
CA ASN A 2 -39.38 15.73 10.23
C ASN A 2 -38.02 15.41 9.57
N ASN A 3 -37.21 16.43 9.26
CA ASN A 3 -35.84 16.26 8.77
C ASN A 3 -34.94 15.98 9.97
N ARG A 4 -34.61 14.71 10.23
CA ARG A 4 -33.57 14.38 11.20
C ARG A 4 -32.27 14.13 10.44
N TYR A 5 -31.50 15.21 10.30
CA TYR A 5 -30.07 15.13 10.07
C TYR A 5 -29.47 14.38 11.27
N PHE A 6 -29.02 13.15 11.05
CA PHE A 6 -28.32 12.38 12.07
C PHE A 6 -26.94 13.02 12.28
N HIS A 7 -26.81 13.71 13.41
CA HIS A 7 -25.54 14.26 13.88
C HIS A 7 -24.78 13.10 14.53
N ILE A 8 -23.86 12.49 13.79
CA ILE A 8 -22.93 11.54 14.36
C ILE A 8 -21.85 12.37 15.06
N SER A 9 -22.04 12.63 16.34
CA SER A 9 -21.02 13.27 17.18
C SER A 9 -19.99 12.21 17.57
N PHE A 10 -18.94 12.04 16.77
CA PHE A 10 -17.75 11.30 17.18
C PHE A 10 -16.93 12.20 18.12
N ASN A 11 -17.10 11.97 19.41
CA ASN A 11 -16.19 12.46 20.43
C ASN A 11 -14.99 11.50 20.42
N ASP A 12 -14.01 11.79 19.56
CA ASP A 12 -12.58 11.47 19.70
C ASP A 12 -11.89 11.65 18.34
N GLY A 13 -10.86 12.49 18.33
CA GLY A 13 -10.27 13.10 17.15
C GLY A 13 -9.36 12.16 16.34
N TYR A 14 -9.95 11.38 15.45
CA TYR A 14 -9.23 10.66 14.40
C TYR A 14 -9.45 11.33 13.03
N SER A 15 -8.33 11.58 12.38
CA SER A 15 -8.02 12.54 11.31
C SER A 15 -8.63 12.30 9.92
N LEU A 16 -9.70 11.51 9.79
CA LEU A 16 -10.34 11.24 8.50
C LEU A 16 -11.64 12.01 8.25
N LEU A 17 -12.24 12.58 9.30
CA LEU A 17 -13.44 13.44 9.18
C LEU A 17 -13.10 14.87 8.69
N GLY A 18 -11.83 15.29 8.81
CA GLY A 18 -11.37 16.62 8.35
C GLY A 18 -11.09 16.73 6.85
N ILE A 19 -10.91 15.61 6.14
CA ILE A 19 -10.60 15.62 4.70
C ILE A 19 -11.85 15.87 3.86
N CYS A 20 -13.05 15.59 4.41
CA CYS A 20 -14.30 15.78 3.69
C CYS A 20 -14.81 17.23 3.69
N PHE A 21 -14.22 18.14 4.47
CA PHE A 21 -14.75 19.51 4.64
C PHE A 21 -13.69 20.60 4.49
N THR A 22 -12.88 20.58 3.43
CA THR A 22 -12.31 21.82 2.86
C THR A 22 -11.94 21.56 1.41
N LEU A 23 -12.18 22.55 0.53
CA LEU A 23 -11.89 22.56 -0.91
C LEU A 23 -13.00 21.99 -1.80
N ARG A 24 -14.03 22.84 -1.97
CA ARG A 24 -14.76 22.98 -3.22
C ARG A 24 -13.77 23.05 -4.39
N SER A 25 -13.54 21.94 -5.07
CA SER A 25 -13.41 21.79 -6.54
C SER A 25 -12.35 20.81 -7.05
N ASN A 26 -11.33 20.38 -6.31
CA ASN A 26 -10.27 19.54 -6.91
C ASN A 26 -9.55 18.62 -5.90
N VAL A 27 -10.12 17.46 -5.58
CA VAL A 27 -9.40 16.28 -5.07
C VAL A 27 -10.14 15.01 -5.54
N PHE A 28 -9.40 14.08 -6.12
CA PHE A 28 -9.84 12.90 -6.87
C PHE A 28 -10.67 11.87 -6.06
N MET A 29 -10.90 12.08 -4.76
CA MET A 29 -11.75 11.22 -3.92
C MET A 29 -12.84 12.04 -3.25
N SER A 30 -13.71 12.62 -4.09
CA SER A 30 -15.05 13.02 -3.66
C SER A 30 -15.78 11.77 -3.15
N CYS A 31 -16.02 11.69 -1.85
CA CYS A 31 -17.19 11.01 -1.32
C CYS A 31 -18.41 11.70 -1.92
N ASN A 32 -18.83 11.31 -3.13
CA ASN A 32 -19.99 11.91 -3.81
C ASN A 32 -21.33 11.43 -3.21
N SER A 33 -21.31 11.17 -1.91
CA SER A 33 -22.41 10.87 -1.00
C SER A 33 -21.77 10.95 0.39
N PHE A 34 -22.49 11.46 1.39
CA PHE A 34 -21.99 11.70 2.75
C PHE A 34 -21.58 10.43 3.55
N SER A 35 -21.35 9.30 2.86
CA SER A 35 -20.93 8.00 3.40
C SER A 35 -20.18 7.18 2.34
N VAL A 36 -19.40 6.19 2.79
CA VAL A 36 -18.75 5.19 1.93
C VAL A 36 -19.85 4.38 1.22
N ASN A 37 -19.81 4.34 -0.10
CA ASN A 37 -20.83 3.73 -0.94
C ASN A 37 -20.24 3.01 -2.17
N ASN A 38 -21.11 2.44 -3.01
CA ASN A 38 -20.69 1.75 -4.22
C ASN A 38 -19.87 2.65 -5.19
N ALA A 39 -20.15 3.95 -5.24
CA ALA A 39 -19.39 4.88 -6.07
C ALA A 39 -17.95 5.07 -5.55
N THR A 40 -17.74 5.04 -4.22
CA THR A 40 -16.38 5.06 -3.65
C THR A 40 -15.63 3.76 -3.95
N LEU A 41 -16.27 2.59 -3.80
CA LEU A 41 -15.66 1.28 -4.06
C LEU A 41 -15.18 1.16 -5.52
N ASN A 42 -16.00 1.57 -6.48
CA ASN A 42 -15.63 1.51 -7.90
C ASN A 42 -14.45 2.44 -8.26
N ARG A 43 -14.33 3.59 -7.58
CA ARG A 43 -13.20 4.52 -7.76
C ARG A 43 -11.92 3.97 -7.12
N PHE A 44 -12.02 3.37 -5.93
CA PHE A 44 -10.89 2.69 -5.29
C PHE A 44 -10.38 1.53 -6.13
N PHE A 45 -11.27 0.75 -6.74
CA PHE A 45 -10.88 -0.30 -7.67
C PHE A 45 -10.13 0.27 -8.89
N ALA A 46 -10.64 1.34 -9.50
CA ALA A 46 -9.95 2.00 -10.60
C ALA A 46 -8.57 2.55 -10.20
N LEU A 47 -8.43 3.14 -9.01
CA LEU A 47 -7.15 3.59 -8.47
C LEU A 47 -6.19 2.44 -8.20
N HIS A 48 -6.65 1.39 -7.53
CA HIS A 48 -5.86 0.22 -7.21
C HIS A 48 -5.36 -0.49 -8.46
N PHE A 49 -6.11 -0.43 -9.57
CA PHE A 49 -5.66 -0.96 -10.85
C PHE A 49 -4.58 -0.08 -11.51
N VAL A 50 -4.71 1.24 -11.45
CA VAL A 50 -3.77 2.17 -12.12
C VAL A 50 -2.47 2.36 -11.34
N LEU A 51 -2.52 2.40 -10.01
CA LEU A 51 -1.38 2.69 -9.13
C LEU A 51 -0.17 1.73 -9.31
N PRO A 52 -0.35 0.41 -9.46
CA PRO A 52 0.77 -0.51 -9.70
C PRO A 52 1.58 -0.17 -10.95
N PHE A 53 0.93 0.29 -12.02
CA PHE A 53 1.64 0.68 -13.25
C PHE A 53 2.42 1.98 -13.08
N VAL A 54 1.88 2.94 -12.32
CA VAL A 54 2.60 4.18 -11.97
C VAL A 54 3.83 3.85 -11.13
N LEU A 55 3.70 2.94 -10.14
CA LEU A 55 4.83 2.50 -9.32
C LEU A 55 5.87 1.72 -10.13
N ALA A 56 5.46 0.89 -11.09
CA ALA A 56 6.38 0.22 -12.01
C ALA A 56 7.19 1.22 -12.85
N ALA A 57 6.56 2.28 -13.35
CA ALA A 57 7.24 3.35 -14.08
C ALA A 57 8.24 4.11 -13.19
N LEU A 58 7.85 4.42 -11.94
CA LEU A 58 8.75 5.04 -10.97
C LEU A 58 9.92 4.13 -10.59
N ALA A 59 9.70 2.82 -10.45
CA ALA A 59 10.77 1.85 -10.19
C ALA A 59 11.78 1.80 -11.35
N LEU A 60 11.33 1.84 -12.61
CA LEU A 60 12.22 1.93 -13.76
C LEU A 60 13.02 3.24 -13.78
N MET A 61 12.36 4.37 -13.53
CA MET A 61 13.04 5.67 -13.42
C MET A 61 14.10 5.66 -12.31
N HIS A 62 13.79 5.03 -11.18
CA HIS A 62 14.73 4.85 -10.06
C HIS A 62 15.94 3.99 -10.47
N LEU A 63 15.74 2.89 -11.21
CA LEU A 63 16.83 2.05 -11.71
C LEU A 63 17.74 2.79 -12.71
N ILE A 64 17.15 3.61 -13.60
CA ILE A 64 17.92 4.44 -14.54
C ILE A 64 18.77 5.45 -13.76
N ALA A 65 18.17 6.15 -12.79
CA ALA A 65 18.89 7.10 -11.95
C ALA A 65 20.05 6.42 -11.20
N LEU A 66 19.84 5.23 -10.66
CA LEU A 66 20.88 4.45 -9.98
C LEU A 66 22.01 4.05 -10.94
N HIS A 67 21.66 3.58 -12.13
CA HIS A 67 22.63 3.14 -13.13
C HIS A 67 23.51 4.29 -13.64
N ASP A 68 22.91 5.45 -13.92
CA ASP A 68 23.61 6.54 -14.60
C ASP A 68 24.35 7.50 -13.65
N THR A 69 23.83 7.72 -12.44
CA THR A 69 24.37 8.79 -11.56
C THR A 69 25.31 8.30 -10.46
N ALA A 70 25.02 7.17 -9.82
CA ALA A 70 25.65 6.80 -8.56
C ALA A 70 26.27 5.39 -8.53
N GLY A 71 25.69 4.43 -9.26
CA GLY A 71 25.98 3.02 -9.04
C GLY A 71 25.55 2.54 -7.64
N SER A 72 25.87 1.29 -7.30
CA SER A 72 25.58 0.74 -5.98
C SER A 72 26.58 1.23 -4.92
N GLY A 73 26.10 1.57 -3.74
CA GLY A 73 26.94 1.87 -2.58
C GLY A 73 27.56 0.59 -1.99
N ASN A 74 28.71 0.72 -1.33
CA ASN A 74 29.34 -0.38 -0.60
C ASN A 74 29.24 -0.15 0.92
N PRO A 75 29.32 -1.21 1.75
CA PRO A 75 29.19 -1.09 3.22
C PRO A 75 30.28 -0.25 3.86
N LEU A 76 31.39 -0.02 3.17
CA LEU A 76 32.50 0.80 3.63
C LEU A 76 32.29 2.30 3.34
N GLY A 77 31.27 2.67 2.55
CA GLY A 77 30.96 4.05 2.18
C GLY A 77 32.03 4.75 1.33
N VAL A 78 33.04 4.00 0.84
CA VAL A 78 34.12 4.52 -0.01
C VAL A 78 33.76 4.38 -1.49
N SER A 79 34.49 5.01 -2.40
CA SER A 79 34.19 4.86 -3.83
C SER A 79 34.46 3.42 -4.29
N GLY A 80 33.43 2.77 -4.87
CA GLY A 80 33.51 1.40 -5.39
C GLY A 80 34.19 1.29 -6.75
N ASN A 81 34.98 2.28 -7.16
CA ASN A 81 35.60 2.32 -8.49
C ASN A 81 36.82 1.40 -8.61
N TYR A 82 37.44 1.06 -7.49
CA TYR A 82 38.69 0.29 -7.44
C TYR A 82 38.47 -1.22 -7.57
N ASP A 83 37.30 -1.72 -7.17
CA ASP A 83 36.97 -3.14 -7.18
C ASP A 83 35.53 -3.36 -7.64
N ARG A 84 35.34 -3.41 -8.96
CA ARG A 84 34.05 -3.68 -9.60
C ARG A 84 34.02 -5.08 -10.18
N LEU A 85 33.08 -5.89 -9.70
CA LEU A 85 32.77 -7.19 -10.27
C LEU A 85 31.64 -7.07 -11.30
N PRO A 86 31.65 -7.90 -12.36
CA PRO A 86 30.53 -7.95 -13.31
C PRO A 86 29.27 -8.50 -12.62
N PHE A 87 28.10 -8.03 -13.07
CA PHE A 87 26.80 -8.44 -12.51
C PHE A 87 26.55 -9.95 -12.67
N ALA A 88 26.77 -10.47 -13.88
CA ALA A 88 26.81 -11.89 -14.15
C ALA A 88 28.25 -12.41 -14.07
N PRO A 89 28.53 -13.55 -13.42
CA PRO A 89 27.57 -14.49 -12.79
C PRO A 89 27.27 -14.22 -11.30
N TYR A 90 28.09 -13.40 -10.63
CA TYR A 90 28.13 -13.35 -9.16
C TYR A 90 26.83 -12.88 -8.50
N PHE A 91 26.27 -11.76 -8.95
CA PHE A 91 25.07 -11.18 -8.34
C PHE A 91 23.80 -11.94 -8.75
N ILE A 92 23.77 -12.51 -9.96
CA ILE A 92 22.67 -13.39 -10.40
C ILE A 92 22.51 -14.59 -9.45
N PHE A 93 23.60 -15.31 -9.14
CA PHE A 93 23.52 -16.46 -8.23
C PHE A 93 23.19 -16.04 -6.80
N LYS A 94 23.72 -14.90 -6.34
CA LYS A 94 23.42 -14.36 -5.02
C LYS A 94 21.92 -14.04 -4.88
N ASP A 95 21.34 -13.34 -5.86
CA ASP A 95 19.93 -12.95 -5.85
C ASP A 95 19.01 -14.17 -6.02
N LEU A 96 19.43 -15.19 -6.76
CA LEU A 96 18.66 -16.41 -6.90
C LEU A 96 18.49 -17.15 -5.55
N ILE A 97 19.55 -17.21 -4.74
CA ILE A 97 19.50 -17.84 -3.41
C ILE A 97 18.48 -17.10 -2.52
N THR A 98 18.48 -15.76 -2.53
CA THR A 98 17.56 -14.98 -1.71
C THR A 98 16.12 -15.04 -2.22
N ILE A 99 15.90 -15.13 -3.53
CA ILE A 99 14.57 -15.37 -4.13
C ILE A 99 14.02 -16.73 -3.66
N PHE A 100 14.82 -17.80 -3.70
CA PHE A 100 14.37 -19.10 -3.20
C PHE A 100 14.03 -19.08 -1.71
N LEU A 101 14.86 -18.39 -0.89
CA LEU A 101 14.58 -18.20 0.53
C LEU A 101 13.27 -17.43 0.75
N PHE A 102 13.05 -16.34 0.01
CA PHE A 102 11.83 -15.53 0.09
C PHE A 102 10.58 -16.34 -0.28
N VAL A 103 10.64 -17.11 -1.37
CA VAL A 103 9.52 -17.98 -1.80
C VAL A 103 9.23 -19.07 -0.76
N LEU A 104 10.26 -19.66 -0.15
CA LEU A 104 10.08 -20.64 0.91
C LEU A 104 9.35 -20.03 2.10
N VAL A 105 9.81 -18.88 2.60
CA VAL A 105 9.15 -18.18 3.72
C VAL A 105 7.72 -17.82 3.36
N LEU A 106 7.47 -17.25 2.17
CA LEU A 106 6.14 -16.90 1.71
C LEU A 106 5.23 -18.13 1.60
N SER A 107 5.76 -19.26 1.13
CA SER A 107 4.99 -20.51 1.04
C SER A 107 4.55 -21.03 2.42
N ILE A 108 5.36 -20.83 3.47
CA ILE A 108 4.97 -21.22 4.83
C ILE A 108 3.73 -20.42 5.27
N PHE A 109 3.74 -19.10 5.05
CA PHE A 109 2.59 -18.25 5.36
C PHE A 109 1.36 -18.64 4.55
N VAL A 110 1.50 -18.83 3.24
CA VAL A 110 0.37 -19.14 2.36
C VAL A 110 -0.25 -20.52 2.66
N PHE A 111 0.56 -21.56 2.90
CA PHE A 111 0.05 -22.92 3.06
C PHE A 111 -0.29 -23.31 4.49
N PHE A 112 0.53 -22.93 5.47
CA PHE A 112 0.34 -23.39 6.86
C PHE A 112 -0.41 -22.38 7.72
N MET A 113 -0.28 -21.07 7.45
CA MET A 113 -0.76 -20.00 8.32
C MET A 113 -1.35 -18.80 7.54
N PRO A 114 -2.34 -19.00 6.65
CA PRO A 114 -2.79 -17.97 5.71
C PRO A 114 -3.45 -16.75 6.38
N ASN A 115 -4.08 -16.94 7.54
CA ASN A 115 -4.88 -15.89 8.19
C ASN A 115 -4.12 -15.17 9.32
N VAL A 116 -2.82 -15.45 9.51
CA VAL A 116 -2.07 -14.93 10.67
C VAL A 116 -1.73 -13.45 10.54
N LEU A 117 -1.59 -12.95 9.31
CA LEU A 117 -1.36 -11.53 9.02
C LEU A 117 -2.65 -10.78 8.71
N GLY A 118 -3.81 -11.45 8.73
CA GLY A 118 -5.12 -10.86 8.43
C GLY A 118 -6.00 -10.75 9.67
N ASP A 119 -7.01 -9.89 9.59
CA ASP A 119 -8.02 -9.76 10.64
C ASP A 119 -9.22 -10.67 10.37
N SER A 120 -9.71 -11.36 11.40
CA SER A 120 -10.92 -12.18 11.33
C SER A 120 -12.19 -11.39 11.01
N GLU A 121 -12.24 -10.10 11.36
CA GLU A 121 -13.41 -9.25 11.11
C GLU A 121 -13.65 -9.00 9.60
N ASN A 122 -12.61 -9.12 8.77
CA ASN A 122 -12.70 -8.94 7.31
C ASN A 122 -13.42 -10.08 6.57
N TYR A 123 -13.77 -11.18 7.26
CA TYR A 123 -14.61 -12.24 6.70
C TYR A 123 -16.11 -11.96 6.81
N VAL A 124 -16.52 -11.00 7.65
CA VAL A 124 -17.91 -10.60 7.81
C VAL A 124 -18.25 -9.52 6.79
N MET A 125 -19.46 -9.55 6.22
CA MET A 125 -19.91 -8.53 5.28
C MET A 125 -19.94 -7.15 5.95
N ALA A 126 -19.43 -6.13 5.26
CA ALA A 126 -19.39 -4.77 5.78
C ALA A 126 -20.80 -4.25 6.11
N ASN A 127 -20.97 -3.79 7.35
CA ASN A 127 -22.21 -3.16 7.83
C ASN A 127 -21.95 -1.69 8.18
N PRO A 128 -22.47 -0.72 7.40
CA PRO A 128 -22.27 0.71 7.67
C PRO A 128 -22.86 1.19 9.01
N MET A 129 -23.75 0.42 9.63
CA MET A 129 -24.43 0.78 10.87
C MET A 129 -23.76 0.20 12.12
N GLN A 130 -22.73 -0.64 11.97
CA GLN A 130 -22.07 -1.32 13.06
C GLN A 130 -20.56 -1.28 12.84
N THR A 131 -19.85 -0.66 13.78
CA THR A 131 -18.39 -0.73 13.84
C THR A 131 -17.95 -1.95 14.66
N PRO A 132 -16.99 -2.75 14.19
CA PRO A 132 -16.41 -3.82 14.99
C PRO A 132 -15.81 -3.27 16.30
N PRO A 133 -15.79 -4.08 17.37
CA PRO A 133 -15.30 -3.64 18.68
C PRO A 133 -13.80 -3.31 18.71
N ALA A 134 -13.00 -3.88 17.80
CA ALA A 134 -11.59 -3.53 17.60
C ALA A 134 -11.38 -3.11 16.14
N ILE A 135 -11.04 -1.84 15.92
CA ILE A 135 -10.66 -1.31 14.60
C ILE A 135 -9.15 -1.14 14.62
N VAL A 136 -8.44 -1.95 13.83
CA VAL A 136 -6.98 -1.88 13.69
C VAL A 136 -6.68 -1.86 12.20
N PRO A 137 -5.88 -0.89 11.70
CA PRO A 137 -5.39 -0.96 10.33
C PRO A 137 -4.40 -2.12 10.19
N GLU A 138 -4.47 -2.82 9.06
CA GLU A 138 -3.44 -3.78 8.64
C GLU A 138 -2.08 -3.15 8.35
#